data_AF-A0A7L4P7H2-F1
#
_entry.id   AF-A0A7L4P7H2-F1
#
_cell.length_a   1.000
_cell.length_b   1.000
_cell.length_c   1.000
_cell.angle_alpha   90.00
_cell.angle_beta   90.00
_cell.angle_gamma   90.00
#
_symmetry.space_group_name_H-M   'P 1'
#
loop_
_entity.id
_entity.type
_entity.pdbx_description
1 polymer ?
#
loop_
_entity_poly.entity_id
_entity_poly.type
_entity_poly.pdbx_seq_one_letter_code
_entity_poly.pdbx_strand_id
1 'polypeptide(L)'
;MGVAYGPEFTIAQIIALVLITPTLVYMISVCRKDARWKFITYAVFTFFISTICALLREFYAFDTFRTLEWIFILLTSVIFAYAAYRSHKSIKSIEEVA
;
A
#
# COMPACT_ATOMS: atom_id res chain seq x y z
N MET A 1 19.43 11.63 -16.21
CA MET A 1 18.55 12.76 -15.85
C MET A 1 17.16 12.19 -15.57
N GLY A 2 16.71 12.25 -14.32
CA GLY A 2 15.39 11.75 -13.93
C GLY A 2 14.30 12.68 -14.45
N VAL A 3 13.33 12.13 -15.18
CA VAL A 3 12.14 12.87 -15.60
C VAL A 3 11.31 13.17 -14.35
N ALA A 4 11.20 14.45 -13.98
CA ALA A 4 10.21 14.93 -13.03
C ALA A 4 8.83 14.75 -13.67
N TYR A 5 7.91 14.11 -12.96
CA TYR A 5 6.61 13.73 -13.55
C TYR A 5 5.63 14.90 -13.64
N GLY A 6 6.03 16.07 -13.13
CA GLY A 6 5.26 17.31 -13.19
C GLY A 6 4.47 17.60 -11.91
N PRO A 7 4.02 18.85 -11.74
CA PRO A 7 3.32 19.30 -10.53
C PRO A 7 2.01 18.54 -10.29
N GLU A 8 1.32 18.09 -11.34
CA GLU A 8 0.07 17.33 -11.24
C GLU A 8 0.29 16.00 -10.53
N PHE A 9 1.41 15.34 -10.81
CA PHE A 9 1.78 14.08 -10.19
C PHE A 9 2.10 14.27 -8.70
N THR A 10 2.82 15.33 -8.34
CA THR A 10 3.09 15.68 -6.94
C THR A 10 1.80 15.95 -6.17
N ILE A 11 0.86 16.70 -6.76
CA ILE A 11 -0.45 16.97 -6.15
C ILE A 11 -1.22 15.68 -5.90
N ALA A 12 -1.26 14.77 -6.90
CA ALA A 12 -1.91 13.48 -6.75
C ALA A 12 -1.30 12.64 -5.62
N GLN A 13 0.02 12.65 -5.46
CA GLN A 13 0.71 11.95 -4.37
C GLN A 13 0.42 12.55 -2.99
N ILE A 14 0.33 13.89 -2.89
CA ILE A 14 -0.04 14.56 -1.64
C ILE A 14 -1.47 14.18 -1.26
N ILE A 15 -2.42 14.22 -2.20
CA ILE A 15 -3.80 13.81 -1.98
C ILE A 15 -3.84 12.33 -1.54
N ALA A 16 -3.10 11.46 -2.23
CA ALA A 16 -3.00 10.05 -1.85
C ALA A 16 -2.49 9.89 -0.42
N LEU A 17 -1.43 10.61 -0.03
CA LEU A 17 -0.87 10.56 1.32
C LEU A 17 -1.91 11.00 2.37
N VAL A 18 -2.62 12.10 2.11
CA VAL A 18 -3.67 12.63 3.00
C VAL A 18 -4.81 11.63 3.18
N LEU A 19 -5.18 10.89 2.13
CA LEU A 19 -6.24 9.89 2.20
C LEU A 19 -5.77 8.58 2.86
N ILE A 20 -4.58 8.09 2.51
CA ILE A 20 -4.05 6.81 3.01
C ILE A 20 -3.74 6.88 4.51
N THR A 21 -3.25 8.03 5.01
CA THR A 21 -2.86 8.20 6.41
C THR A 21 -3.98 7.86 7.41
N PRO A 22 -5.17 8.51 7.36
CA PRO A 22 -6.27 8.18 8.27
C PRO A 22 -6.80 6.76 8.04
N THR A 23 -6.82 6.28 6.79
CA THR A 23 -7.20 4.90 6.47
C THR A 23 -6.27 3.90 7.16
N LEU A 24 -4.96 4.12 7.10
CA LEU A 24 -3.96 3.26 7.74
C LEU A 24 -4.14 3.25 9.27
N VAL A 25 -4.36 4.41 9.90
CA VAL A 25 -4.64 4.51 11.34
C VAL A 25 -5.91 3.73 11.73
N TYR A 26 -6.97 3.86 10.94
CA TYR A 26 -8.20 3.10 11.14
C TYR A 26 -7.95 1.60 11.01
N MET A 27 -7.24 1.17 9.97
CA MET A 27 -6.95 -0.24 9.73
C MET A 27 -6.06 -0.84 10.82
N ILE A 28 -5.08 -0.11 11.34
CA ILE A 28 -4.28 -0.55 12.49
C ILE A 28 -5.19 -0.76 13.71
N SER A 29 -6.13 0.15 13.95
CA SER A 29 -7.08 0.06 15.06
C SER A 29 -8.01 -1.16 14.94
N VAL A 30 -8.50 -1.45 13.73
CA VAL A 30 -9.30 -2.66 13.45
C VAL A 30 -8.46 -3.93 13.59
N CYS A 31 -7.23 -3.91 13.10
CA CYS A 31 -6.30 -5.04 13.12
C CYS A 31 -5.92 -5.47 14.56
N ARG A 32 -5.95 -4.54 15.53
CA ARG A 32 -5.80 -4.86 16.95
C ARG A 32 -6.96 -5.67 17.51
N LYS A 33 -8.16 -5.54 16.95
CA LYS A 33 -9.37 -6.26 17.38
C LYS A 33 -9.57 -7.57 16.61
N ASP A 34 -9.26 -7.57 15.31
CA ASP A 34 -9.42 -8.75 14.46
C ASP A 34 -8.17 -8.98 13.60
N ALA A 35 -7.48 -10.08 13.89
CA ALA A 35 -6.24 -10.47 13.24
C ALA A 35 -6.41 -10.87 11.76
N ARG A 36 -7.64 -11.03 11.27
CA ARG A 36 -7.91 -11.34 9.85
C ARG A 36 -7.43 -10.24 8.92
N TRP A 37 -7.49 -8.98 9.35
CA TRP A 37 -7.16 -7.80 8.54
C TRP A 37 -5.66 -7.52 8.41
N LYS A 38 -4.80 -8.23 9.17
CA LYS A 38 -3.35 -8.01 9.23
C LYS A 38 -2.69 -7.88 7.86
N PHE A 39 -2.98 -8.79 6.94
CA PHE A 39 -2.37 -8.80 5.62
C PHE A 39 -2.78 -7.59 4.77
N ILE A 40 -4.05 -7.19 4.84
CA ILE A 40 -4.53 -6.00 4.13
C ILE A 40 -3.91 -4.74 4.75
N THR A 41 -3.82 -4.67 6.08
CA THR A 41 -3.13 -3.56 6.76
C THR A 41 -1.65 -3.47 6.34
N TYR A 42 -0.94 -4.59 6.21
CA TYR A 42 0.45 -4.60 5.72
C TYR A 42 0.56 -4.15 4.25
N ALA A 43 -0.38 -4.52 3.39
CA ALA A 43 -0.42 -4.02 2.02
C ALA A 43 -0.61 -2.49 1.99
N VAL A 44 -1.54 -1.96 2.78
CA VAL A 44 -1.77 -0.51 2.86
C VAL A 44 -0.58 0.22 3.49
N PHE A 45 0.09 -0.38 4.47
CA PHE A 45 1.30 0.16 5.07
C PHE A 45 2.47 0.24 4.08
N THR A 46 2.70 -0.83 3.31
CA THR A 46 3.75 -0.84 2.27
C THR A 46 3.44 0.16 1.16
N PHE A 47 2.16 0.31 0.79
CA PHE A 47 1.72 1.31 -0.17
C PHE A 47 1.92 2.75 0.34
N PHE A 48 1.68 2.97 1.63
CA PHE A 48 1.95 4.25 2.28
C PHE A 48 3.45 4.62 2.21
N ILE A 49 4.34 3.66 2.51
CA ILE A 49 5.79 3.86 2.38
C ILE A 49 6.16 4.17 0.94
N SER A 50 5.61 3.43 -0.03
CA SER A 50 5.83 3.72 -1.45
C SER A 50 5.44 5.14 -1.80
N THR A 51 4.32 5.63 -1.30
CA THR A 51 3.83 6.99 -1.56
C THR A 51 4.78 8.05 -0.99
N ILE A 52 5.34 7.80 0.20
CA ILE A 52 6.39 8.67 0.78
C ILE A 52 7.65 8.64 -0.08
N CYS A 53 8.13 7.46 -0.49
CA CYS A 53 9.30 7.34 -1.36
C CYS A 53 9.08 8.08 -2.70
N ALA A 54 7.87 7.97 -3.26
CA ALA A 54 7.52 8.63 -4.51
C ALA A 54 7.49 10.16 -4.38
N LEU A 55 7.07 10.71 -3.24
CA LEU A 55 7.18 12.13 -2.91
C LEU A 55 8.65 12.55 -2.74
N LEU A 56 9.41 11.81 -1.94
CA LEU A 56 10.83 12.09 -1.69
C LEU A 56 11.67 12.06 -2.98
N ARG A 57 11.32 11.19 -3.92
CA ARG A 57 11.91 11.16 -5.26
C ARG A 57 11.74 12.49 -5.99
N GLU A 58 10.57 13.11 -5.87
CA GLU A 58 10.29 14.38 -6.56
C GLU A 58 11.04 15.56 -5.93
N PHE A 59 11.21 15.55 -4.61
CA PHE A 59 11.94 16.62 -3.89
C PHE A 59 13.47 16.49 -3.95
N TYR A 60 13.99 15.27 -3.91
CA TYR A 60 15.43 15.02 -3.75
C TYR A 60 16.10 14.41 -4.98
N ALA A 61 15.35 14.09 -6.05
CA ALA A 61 15.84 13.56 -7.32
C ALA A 61 16.81 12.35 -7.23
N PHE A 62 16.81 11.61 -6.11
CA PHE A 62 17.65 10.42 -5.94
C PHE A 62 17.01 9.18 -6.58
N ASP A 63 17.77 8.48 -7.43
CA ASP A 63 17.35 7.20 -8.03
C ASP A 63 17.12 6.09 -6.98
N THR A 64 17.67 6.24 -5.78
CA THR A 64 17.40 5.34 -4.64
C THR A 64 15.92 5.33 -4.27
N PHE A 65 15.26 6.50 -4.24
CA PHE A 65 13.83 6.59 -3.91
C PHE A 65 12.95 5.99 -5.00
N ARG A 66 13.36 6.08 -6.27
CA ARG A 66 12.71 5.36 -7.37
C ARG A 66 12.79 3.86 -7.13
N THR A 67 13.96 3.33 -6.82
CA THR A 67 14.11 1.87 -6.60
C THR A 67 13.27 1.41 -5.40
N LEU A 68 13.27 2.16 -4.30
CA LEU A 68 12.46 1.86 -3.12
C LEU A 68 10.96 1.92 -3.40
N GLU A 69 10.48 2.97 -4.09
CA GLU A 69 9.08 3.09 -4.54
C GLU A 69 8.64 1.81 -5.27
N TRP A 70 9.40 1.37 -6.27
CA TRP A 70 9.08 0.18 -7.04
C TRP A 70 9.11 -1.11 -6.22
N ILE A 71 10.07 -1.27 -5.32
CA ILE A 71 10.13 -2.42 -4.41
C ILE A 71 8.89 -2.46 -3.51
N PHE A 72 8.48 -1.33 -2.95
CA PHE A 72 7.32 -1.26 -2.08
C PHE A 72 6.01 -1.48 -2.85
N ILE A 73 5.87 -0.95 -4.07
CA ILE A 73 4.72 -1.26 -4.95
C ILE A 73 4.62 -2.75 -5.19
N LEU A 74 5.73 -3.39 -5.59
CA LEU A 74 5.75 -4.83 -5.86
C LEU A 74 5.39 -5.64 -4.61
N LEU A 75 5.94 -5.24 -3.45
CA LEU A 75 5.63 -5.88 -2.18
C LEU A 75 4.15 -5.71 -1.82
N THR A 76 3.57 -4.52 -2.00
CA THR A 76 2.14 -4.27 -1.83
C THR A 76 1.32 -5.19 -2.72
N SER A 77 1.64 -5.30 -4.01
CA SER A 77 0.91 -6.16 -4.94
C SER A 77 0.93 -7.63 -4.54
N VAL A 78 2.08 -8.15 -4.10
CA VAL A 78 2.22 -9.54 -3.63
C VAL A 78 1.41 -9.78 -2.37
N ILE A 79 1.49 -8.88 -1.38
CA ILE A 79 0.71 -9.00 -0.14
C ILE A 79 -0.78 -8.93 -0.43
N PHE A 80 -1.21 -8.05 -1.33
CA PHE A 80 -2.62 -7.91 -1.71
C PHE A 80 -3.13 -9.15 -2.43
N ALA A 81 -2.36 -9.71 -3.36
CA ALA A 81 -2.70 -10.96 -4.04
C ALA A 81 -2.81 -12.13 -3.05
N TYR A 82 -1.89 -12.22 -2.10
CA TYR A 82 -1.95 -13.23 -1.04
C TYR A 82 -3.18 -13.06 -0.13
N ALA A 83 -3.50 -11.82 0.26
CA ALA A 83 -4.68 -11.52 1.06
C ALA A 83 -5.97 -11.90 0.33
N ALA A 84 -6.07 -11.59 -0.97
CA ALA A 84 -7.20 -11.95 -1.81
C ALA A 84 -7.35 -13.48 -1.94
N TYR A 85 -6.25 -14.19 -2.21
CA TYR A 85 -6.24 -15.66 -2.29
C TYR A 85 -6.70 -16.32 -0.98
N ARG A 86 -6.19 -15.83 0.16
CA ARG A 86 -6.59 -16.34 1.48
C ARG A 86 -8.08 -16.11 1.75
N SER A 87 -8.59 -14.93 1.39
CA SER A 87 -10.02 -14.59 1.55
C SER A 87 -10.90 -15.50 0.69
N HIS A 88 -10.53 -15.71 -0.58
CA HIS A 88 -11.23 -16.62 -1.48
C HIS A 88 -11.26 -18.07 -0.96
N LYS A 89 -10.14 -18.58 -0.46
CA LYS A 89 -10.08 -19.93 0.15
C LYS A 89 -10.99 -20.04 1.38
N SER A 90 -11.05 -18.98 2.20
CA SER A 90 -11.92 -18.94 3.38
C SER A 90 -13.40 -18.93 3.03
N ILE A 91 -13.79 -18.30 1.92
CA ILE A 91 -15.18 -18.27 1.44
C ILE A 91 -15.57 -19.65 0.92
N LYS A 92 -14.74 -20.25 0.07
CA LYS A 92 -15.00 -21.58 -0.50
C LYS A 92 -15.14 -22.67 0.57
N SER A 93 -14.36 -22.61 1.65
CA SER A 93 -14.50 -23.57 2.76
C SER A 93 -15.81 -23.44 3.54
N ILE A 94 -16.50 -22.29 3.46
CA ILE A 94 -17.81 -22.11 4.11
C ILE A 94 -18.92 -22.68 3.23
N GLU A 95 -18.82 -22.51 1.91
CA GLU A 95 -19.78 -23.11 0.94
C GLU A 95 -19.72 -24.64 0.92
N GLU A 96 -18.56 -25.26 1.14
CA GLU A 96 -18.44 -26.73 1.17
C GLU A 96 -19.01 -27.37 2.45
N VAL A 97 -19.31 -26.58 3.48
CA VAL A 97 -19.82 -27.05 4.80
C VAL A 97 -21.31 -26.72 5.00
N ALA A 98 -21.89 -25.87 4.15
CA ALA A 98 -23.31 -25.49 4.15
C ALA A 98 -24.15 -26.38 3.24
#